data_AF-A0A212BZR7-F1
#
_entry.id   AF-A0A212BZR7-F1
#
_cell.length_a   1.000
_cell.length_b   1.000
_cell.length_c   1.000
_cell.angle_alpha   90.00
_cell.angle_beta   90.00
_cell.angle_gamma   90.00
#
_symmetry.space_group_name_H-M   'P 1'
#
loop_
_entity.id
_entity.type
_entity.pdbx_description
1 polymer ?
#
loop_
_entity_poly.entity_id
_entity_poly.type
_entity_poly.pdbx_seq_one_letter_code
_entity_poly.pdbx_strand_id
1 'polypeptide(L)'
;QEKCIPVICSTSSTSLNALARERGNISYDKDAIPGSSKIVMSTVCVYINKHGNCGPHLDQKKIQQLPDHFGPGPVNVVLRRTVQACVDCAIQSKTVFGFLKPDHRGGEVITAAFDGEVHSIQLPPVNSASFVLRFLENLCHSLQCDNLLSSQPFSSYRGNTHSPEESDQNKPGKRKCK
;
A
#
# COMPACT_ATOMS: atom_id res chain seq x y z
N GLN A 1 -39.37 41.84 22.04
CA GLN A 1 -38.91 41.39 23.36
C GLN A 1 -38.69 39.89 23.25
N GLU A 2 -37.48 39.49 22.87
CA GLU A 2 -36.38 39.11 23.79
C GLU A 2 -36.57 37.67 24.29
N LYS A 3 -35.76 36.73 23.77
CA LYS A 3 -34.49 36.20 24.34
C LYS A 3 -34.81 35.17 25.45
N CYS A 4 -34.18 34.02 25.59
CA CYS A 4 -32.91 33.50 25.10
C CYS A 4 -32.95 31.97 25.35
N ILE A 5 -32.38 31.19 24.42
CA ILE A 5 -32.06 29.78 24.62
C ILE A 5 -30.81 29.70 25.51
N PRO A 6 -30.73 28.74 26.44
CA PRO A 6 -29.46 28.14 26.81
C PRO A 6 -29.56 26.60 26.72
N VAL A 7 -28.90 26.01 25.71
CA VAL A 7 -28.52 24.60 25.73
C VAL A 7 -27.01 24.58 25.89
N ILE A 8 -26.58 24.39 27.13
CA ILE A 8 -25.18 24.22 27.52
C ILE A 8 -24.81 22.74 27.45
N CYS A 9 -23.70 22.44 26.79
CA CYS A 9 -23.04 21.15 26.72
C CYS A 9 -22.83 20.54 28.11
N SER A 10 -23.23 19.27 28.27
CA SER A 10 -22.83 18.44 29.41
C SER A 10 -21.93 17.30 28.93
N THR A 11 -20.63 17.60 28.82
CA THR A 11 -19.57 16.60 28.92
C THR A 11 -19.49 16.13 30.36
N SER A 12 -19.90 14.89 30.62
CA SER A 12 -19.72 14.28 31.95
C SER A 12 -18.45 13.45 31.95
N SER A 13 -17.38 14.08 32.44
CA SER A 13 -16.17 13.43 32.93
C SER A 13 -16.43 12.82 34.30
N THR A 14 -16.25 11.50 34.44
CA THR A 14 -16.20 10.85 35.76
C THR A 14 -14.76 10.42 36.04
N SER A 15 -14.15 11.04 37.04
CA SER A 15 -12.94 10.56 37.67
C SER A 15 -13.07 10.75 39.18
N LEU A 16 -13.00 9.66 39.95
CA LEU A 16 -12.52 9.66 41.33
C LEU A 16 -11.96 8.26 41.64
N ASN A 17 -10.64 8.15 41.66
CA ASN A 17 -9.91 6.99 42.14
C ASN A 17 -9.91 6.99 43.67
N ALA A 18 -10.30 5.86 44.27
CA ALA A 18 -10.21 5.63 45.70
C ALA A 18 -8.75 5.34 46.11
N LEU A 19 -8.38 5.93 47.24
CA LEU A 19 -7.10 5.90 47.92
C LEU A 19 -6.63 4.47 48.28
N ALA A 20 -5.34 4.19 48.05
CA ALA A 20 -4.56 3.33 48.92
C ALA A 20 -3.13 3.90 49.04
N ARG A 21 -2.70 4.06 50.29
CA ARG A 21 -1.55 4.84 50.75
C ARG A 21 -0.34 3.92 50.92
N GLU A 22 0.77 4.33 50.30
CA GLU A 22 2.18 4.30 50.77
C GLU A 22 2.79 2.94 51.20
N ARG A 23 3.87 2.51 50.53
CA ARG A 23 5.22 2.49 51.13
C ARG A 23 6.31 2.14 50.10
N GLY A 24 7.31 3.01 49.95
CA GLY A 24 8.55 2.70 49.23
C GLY A 24 9.22 3.91 48.55
N ASN A 25 10.01 4.65 49.32
CA ASN A 25 10.90 5.71 48.81
C ASN A 25 12.10 5.10 48.05
N ILE A 26 12.35 5.51 46.80
CA ILE A 26 13.68 5.97 46.34
C ILE A 26 13.55 6.80 45.04
N SER A 27 14.05 8.03 45.10
CA SER A 27 14.33 8.98 43.99
C SER A 27 15.39 8.34 43.06
N TYR A 28 15.50 8.51 41.75
CA TYR A 28 15.59 9.72 40.91
C TYR A 28 15.53 9.31 39.41
N ASP A 29 15.08 10.23 38.57
CA ASP A 29 15.27 10.36 37.10
C ASP A 29 14.16 9.89 36.12
N LYS A 30 13.45 10.90 35.61
CA LYS A 30 12.78 11.12 34.31
C LYS A 30 12.25 9.94 33.47
N ASP A 31 10.93 9.97 33.30
CA ASP A 31 10.21 9.72 32.04
C ASP A 31 10.51 8.41 31.27
N ALA A 32 10.30 7.25 31.92
CA ALA A 32 10.16 5.98 31.22
C ALA A 32 8.73 5.43 31.37
N ILE A 33 7.85 5.81 30.44
CA ILE A 33 6.57 5.11 30.23
C ILE A 33 6.89 3.65 29.84
N PRO A 34 6.33 2.63 30.50
CA PRO A 34 6.62 1.25 30.19
C PRO A 34 5.97 0.87 28.85
N GLY A 35 6.81 0.80 27.81
CA GLY A 35 6.77 -0.26 26.80
C GLY A 35 5.50 -0.41 25.96
N SER A 36 5.04 0.66 25.29
CA SER A 36 4.42 0.44 23.98
C SER A 36 5.55 0.06 23.03
N SER A 37 5.86 -1.23 22.93
CA SER A 37 6.76 -1.76 21.90
C SER A 37 6.31 -1.19 20.56
N LYS A 38 7.04 -0.18 20.06
CA LYS A 38 6.77 0.40 18.74
C LYS A 38 7.06 -0.72 17.75
N ILE A 39 6.00 -1.37 17.25
CA ILE A 39 6.14 -2.37 16.19
C ILE A 39 6.76 -1.63 15.01
N VAL A 40 8.04 -1.90 14.75
CA VAL A 40 8.76 -1.29 13.64
C VAL A 40 8.23 -1.92 12.37
N MET A 41 7.46 -1.16 11.61
CA MET A 41 6.95 -1.57 10.30
C MET A 41 7.93 -1.10 9.23
N SER A 42 8.27 -1.98 8.27
CA SER A 42 9.04 -1.54 7.11
C SER A 42 8.29 -0.46 6.32
N THR A 43 9.06 0.40 5.65
CA THR A 43 8.51 1.37 4.70
C THR A 43 8.85 0.96 3.27
N VAL A 44 7.99 1.29 2.32
CA VAL A 44 8.21 1.04 0.89
C VAL A 44 7.63 2.20 0.07
N CYS A 45 8.12 2.35 -1.16
CA CYS A 45 7.53 3.20 -2.18
C CYS A 45 7.27 2.33 -3.41
N VAL A 46 6.06 2.43 -3.97
CA VAL A 46 5.65 1.70 -5.19
C VAL A 46 5.30 2.73 -6.25
N TYR A 47 6.02 2.71 -7.36
CA TYR A 47 5.80 3.58 -8.51
C TYR A 47 4.84 2.90 -9.48
N ILE A 48 4.05 3.72 -10.18
CA ILE A 48 3.06 3.28 -11.16
C ILE A 48 3.52 3.69 -12.55
N ASN A 49 3.67 2.72 -13.45
CA ASN A 49 3.96 2.96 -14.85
C ASN A 49 2.67 3.25 -15.62
N LYS A 50 2.30 4.52 -15.68
CA LYS A 50 1.09 4.94 -16.41
C LYS A 50 1.16 4.67 -17.92
N HIS A 51 2.36 4.48 -18.46
CA HIS A 51 2.58 4.19 -19.88
C HIS A 51 2.81 2.70 -20.15
N GLY A 52 2.82 1.87 -19.10
CA GLY A 52 2.98 0.44 -19.18
C GLY A 52 1.72 -0.27 -19.67
N ASN A 53 1.85 -1.57 -19.87
CA ASN A 53 0.73 -2.43 -20.20
C ASN A 53 -0.16 -2.61 -18.97
N CYS A 54 -1.42 -2.19 -19.06
CA CYS A 54 -2.40 -2.34 -17.98
C CYS A 54 -3.16 -3.69 -18.03
N GLY A 55 -2.86 -4.56 -19.00
CA GLY A 55 -3.52 -5.84 -19.19
C GLY A 55 -4.97 -5.71 -19.68
N PRO A 56 -5.69 -6.84 -19.83
CA PRO A 56 -7.08 -6.85 -20.27
C PRO A 56 -8.08 -6.53 -19.13
N HIS A 57 -7.62 -6.47 -17.88
CA HIS A 57 -8.48 -6.33 -16.71
C HIS A 57 -8.57 -4.90 -16.16
N LEU A 58 -7.62 -4.03 -16.49
CA LEU A 58 -7.56 -2.65 -15.98
C LEU A 58 -7.82 -1.64 -17.09
N ASP A 59 -8.49 -0.55 -16.72
CA ASP A 59 -8.79 0.56 -17.61
C ASP A 59 -7.62 1.54 -17.65
N GLN A 60 -6.96 1.64 -18.81
CA GLN A 60 -5.84 2.57 -19.03
C GLN A 60 -6.18 4.01 -18.64
N LYS A 61 -7.42 4.49 -18.89
CA LYS A 61 -7.82 5.87 -18.58
C LYS A 61 -7.88 6.12 -17.08
N LYS A 62 -8.27 5.11 -16.29
CA LYS A 62 -8.27 5.20 -14.82
C LYS A 62 -6.85 5.13 -14.27
N ILE A 63 -6.00 4.27 -14.84
CA ILE A 63 -4.57 4.19 -14.48
C ILE A 63 -3.87 5.53 -14.71
N GLN A 64 -4.17 6.24 -15.80
CA GLN A 64 -3.60 7.58 -16.05
C GLN A 64 -3.98 8.62 -14.98
N GLN A 65 -5.11 8.44 -14.28
CA GLN A 65 -5.57 9.32 -13.21
C GLN A 65 -4.97 8.98 -11.83
N LEU A 66 -4.31 7.82 -11.70
CA LEU A 66 -3.64 7.45 -10.46
C LEU A 66 -2.45 8.38 -10.16
N PRO A 67 -1.98 8.45 -8.90
CA PRO A 67 -0.70 9.09 -8.60
C PRO A 67 0.47 8.34 -9.28
N ASP A 68 1.61 9.01 -9.47
CA ASP A 68 2.80 8.36 -10.06
C ASP A 68 3.42 7.32 -9.11
N HIS A 69 3.14 7.42 -7.81
CA HIS A 69 3.61 6.47 -6.82
C HIS A 69 2.76 6.50 -5.54
N PHE A 70 2.81 5.40 -4.78
CA PHE A 70 2.32 5.27 -3.42
C PHE A 70 3.49 5.10 -2.46
N GLY A 71 3.67 6.05 -1.56
CA GLY A 71 4.76 6.07 -0.58
C GLY A 71 5.66 7.30 -0.77
N PRO A 72 6.85 7.32 -0.14
CA PRO A 72 7.34 6.34 0.83
C PRO A 72 6.45 6.30 2.09
N GLY A 73 6.10 5.11 2.57
CA GLY A 73 5.24 4.95 3.75
C GLY A 73 5.17 3.51 4.27
N PRO A 74 4.40 3.27 5.35
CA PRO A 74 4.26 1.94 5.95
C PRO A 74 3.77 0.90 4.94
N VAL A 75 4.37 -0.29 4.97
CA VAL A 75 4.09 -1.38 4.02
C VAL A 75 2.61 -1.78 3.96
N ASN A 76 1.90 -1.78 5.08
CA ASN A 76 0.46 -2.08 5.13
C ASN A 76 -0.36 -1.03 4.37
N VAL A 77 -0.09 0.25 4.62
CA VAL A 77 -0.81 1.37 3.98
C VAL A 77 -0.51 1.40 2.48
N VAL A 78 0.75 1.24 2.08
CA VAL A 78 1.14 1.26 0.66
C VAL A 78 0.55 0.06 -0.07
N LEU A 79 0.59 -1.13 0.52
CA LEU A 79 -0.05 -2.32 -0.04
C LEU A 79 -1.54 -2.09 -0.25
N ARG A 80 -2.27 -1.67 0.79
CA ARG A 80 -3.71 -1.43 0.72
C ARG A 80 -4.05 -0.45 -0.40
N ARG A 81 -3.39 0.72 -0.42
CA ARG A 81 -3.66 1.77 -1.41
C ARG A 81 -3.40 1.29 -2.84
N THR A 82 -2.31 0.57 -3.04
CA THR A 82 -1.93 0.06 -4.37
C THR A 82 -2.95 -0.97 -4.86
N VAL A 83 -3.32 -1.94 -4.01
CA VAL A 83 -4.30 -2.97 -4.37
C VAL A 83 -5.69 -2.36 -4.60
N GLN A 84 -6.10 -1.42 -3.73
CA GLN A 84 -7.37 -0.71 -3.89
C GLN A 84 -7.41 0.06 -5.21
N ALA A 85 -6.32 0.75 -5.57
CA ALA A 85 -6.22 1.45 -6.84
C ALA A 85 -6.33 0.51 -8.05
N CYS A 86 -5.73 -0.69 -7.99
CA CYS A 86 -5.91 -1.70 -9.03
C CYS A 86 -7.38 -2.14 -9.17
N VAL A 87 -8.06 -2.38 -8.05
CA VAL A 87 -9.49 -2.75 -8.04
C VAL A 87 -10.38 -1.62 -8.58
N ASP A 88 -10.10 -0.38 -8.18
CA ASP A 88 -10.85 0.80 -8.62
C ASP A 88 -10.64 1.08 -10.13
N CYS A 89 -9.43 0.77 -10.62
CA CYS A 89 -9.07 0.84 -12.03
C CYS A 89 -9.58 -0.33 -12.87
N ALA A 90 -10.20 -1.35 -12.27
CA ALA A 90 -10.70 -2.50 -13.00
C ALA A 90 -11.79 -2.10 -14.02
N ILE A 91 -11.77 -2.78 -15.18
CA ILE A 91 -12.87 -2.79 -16.15
C ILE A 91 -14.02 -3.64 -15.59
N GLN A 92 -13.67 -4.78 -14.97
CA GLN A 92 -14.61 -5.66 -14.28
C GLN A 92 -14.13 -5.87 -12.84
N SER A 93 -14.66 -5.08 -11.91
CA SER A 93 -14.25 -5.12 -10.50
C SER A 93 -14.44 -6.49 -9.88
N LYS A 94 -15.52 -7.23 -10.21
CA LYS A 94 -15.76 -8.60 -9.73
C LYS A 94 -14.63 -9.56 -10.07
N THR A 95 -14.12 -9.49 -11.30
CA THR A 95 -13.03 -10.36 -11.79
C THR A 95 -11.72 -10.04 -11.07
N VAL A 96 -11.37 -8.75 -11.00
CA VAL A 96 -10.14 -8.29 -10.33
C VAL A 96 -10.17 -8.58 -8.83
N PHE A 97 -11.31 -8.33 -8.19
CA PHE A 97 -11.53 -8.63 -6.78
C PHE A 97 -11.45 -10.14 -6.49
N GLY A 98 -11.90 -10.99 -7.44
CA GLY A 98 -11.79 -12.44 -7.35
C GLY A 98 -10.35 -13.00 -7.39
N PHE A 99 -9.37 -12.23 -7.89
CA PHE A 99 -7.95 -12.62 -7.81
C PHE A 99 -7.35 -12.43 -6.41
N LEU A 100 -7.99 -11.60 -5.58
CA LEU A 100 -7.52 -11.35 -4.23
C LEU A 100 -8.05 -12.45 -3.29
N LYS A 101 -7.13 -13.09 -2.57
CA LYS A 101 -7.48 -14.12 -1.59
C LYS A 101 -7.81 -13.46 -0.25
N PRO A 102 -9.02 -13.68 0.31
CA PRO A 102 -9.35 -13.19 1.64
C PRO A 102 -8.49 -13.90 2.70
N ASP A 103 -8.01 -13.16 3.68
CA ASP A 103 -7.22 -13.65 4.80
C ASP A 103 -7.82 -13.17 6.13
N HIS A 104 -8.15 -14.11 7.02
CA HIS A 104 -8.85 -13.81 8.28
C HIS A 104 -7.91 -13.39 9.43
N ARG A 105 -6.61 -13.19 9.16
CA ARG A 105 -5.61 -12.85 10.19
C ARG A 105 -5.59 -11.35 10.52
N GLY A 106 -6.56 -10.58 10.03
CA GLY A 106 -6.78 -9.19 10.42
C GLY A 106 -5.82 -8.17 9.81
N GLY A 107 -5.45 -8.32 8.52
CA GLY A 107 -4.73 -7.28 7.80
C GLY A 107 -5.64 -6.18 7.24
N GLU A 108 -5.13 -5.46 6.24
CA GLU A 108 -5.81 -4.31 5.65
C GLU A 108 -7.04 -4.71 4.83
N VAL A 109 -8.06 -3.86 4.79
CA VAL A 109 -9.31 -4.14 4.05
C VAL A 109 -9.29 -3.50 2.66
N ILE A 110 -9.67 -4.29 1.66
CA ILE A 110 -9.94 -3.87 0.27
C ILE A 110 -11.43 -3.99 0.00
N THR A 111 -11.99 -3.00 -0.67
CA THR A 111 -13.41 -2.94 -1.01
C THR A 111 -13.61 -2.87 -2.52
N ALA A 112 -14.70 -3.44 -3.03
CA ALA A 112 -15.12 -3.28 -4.43
C ALA A 112 -16.63 -3.20 -4.51
N ALA A 113 -17.16 -2.36 -5.40
CA ALA A 113 -18.59 -2.32 -5.69
C ALA A 113 -18.87 -3.06 -7.00
N PHE A 114 -19.69 -4.10 -6.95
CA PHE A 114 -20.16 -4.82 -8.13
C PHE A 114 -21.48 -5.53 -7.81
N ASP A 115 -22.26 -5.88 -8.84
CA ASP A 115 -23.59 -6.50 -8.68
C ASP A 115 -24.58 -5.69 -7.79
N GLY A 116 -24.35 -4.39 -7.62
CA GLY A 116 -25.17 -3.51 -6.78
C GLY A 116 -24.76 -3.47 -5.30
N GLU A 117 -23.80 -4.29 -4.88
CA GLU A 117 -23.36 -4.43 -3.49
C GLU A 117 -21.89 -4.02 -3.31
N VAL A 118 -21.51 -3.68 -2.07
CA VAL A 118 -20.11 -3.45 -1.70
C VAL A 118 -19.54 -4.70 -1.06
N HIS A 119 -18.56 -5.29 -1.73
CA HIS A 119 -17.80 -6.43 -1.25
C HIS A 119 -16.52 -5.97 -0.56
N SER A 120 -16.11 -6.68 0.50
CA SER A 120 -14.86 -6.40 1.21
C SER A 120 -14.11 -7.69 1.52
N ILE A 121 -12.78 -7.61 1.50
CA ILE A 121 -11.88 -8.69 1.91
C ILE A 121 -10.76 -8.12 2.77
N GLN A 122 -10.20 -8.97 3.61
CA GLN A 122 -8.99 -8.68 4.37
C GLN A 122 -7.77 -9.23 3.63
N LEU A 123 -6.74 -8.42 3.52
CA LEU A 123 -5.40 -8.80 3.07
C LEU A 123 -4.64 -9.48 4.22
N PRO A 124 -3.62 -10.29 3.91
CA PRO A 124 -2.73 -10.81 4.94
C PRO A 124 -2.05 -9.66 5.71
N PRO A 125 -1.82 -9.80 7.02
CA PRO A 125 -1.04 -8.83 7.78
C PRO A 125 0.42 -8.81 7.27
N VAL A 126 0.92 -7.62 6.94
CA VAL A 126 2.26 -7.42 6.36
C VAL A 126 3.12 -6.50 7.23
N ASN A 127 4.39 -6.87 7.38
CA ASN A 127 5.40 -6.07 8.10
C ASN A 127 6.71 -5.89 7.31
N SER A 128 6.84 -6.56 6.15
CA SER A 128 8.06 -6.60 5.34
C SER A 128 7.82 -6.06 3.94
N ALA A 129 8.75 -5.23 3.46
CA ALA A 129 8.71 -4.68 2.10
C ALA A 129 8.80 -5.78 1.03
N SER A 130 9.64 -6.80 1.25
CA SER A 130 9.80 -7.91 0.31
C SER A 130 8.49 -8.68 0.11
N PHE A 131 7.74 -8.90 1.20
CA PHE A 131 6.43 -9.56 1.11
C PHE A 131 5.44 -8.73 0.30
N VAL A 132 5.38 -7.42 0.53
CA VAL A 132 4.50 -6.51 -0.24
C VAL A 132 4.84 -6.54 -1.72
N LEU A 133 6.11 -6.44 -2.08
CA LEU A 133 6.52 -6.46 -3.49
C LEU A 133 6.20 -7.80 -4.17
N ARG A 134 6.40 -8.94 -3.48
CA ARG A 134 6.00 -10.25 -3.99
C ARG A 134 4.48 -10.37 -4.14
N PHE A 135 3.71 -9.87 -3.18
CA PHE A 135 2.25 -9.86 -3.27
C PHE A 135 1.78 -9.07 -4.49
N LEU A 136 2.31 -7.85 -4.67
CA LEU A 136 1.96 -6.99 -5.80
C LEU A 136 2.36 -7.61 -7.14
N GLU A 137 3.53 -8.24 -7.23
CA GLU A 137 3.97 -8.97 -8.43
C GLU A 137 3.01 -10.11 -8.79
N ASN A 138 2.59 -10.91 -7.81
CA ASN A 138 1.62 -12.00 -8.03
C ASN A 138 0.25 -11.47 -8.48
N LEU A 139 -0.19 -10.34 -7.94
CA LEU A 139 -1.42 -9.69 -8.37
C LEU A 139 -1.29 -9.17 -9.81
N CYS A 140 -0.18 -8.51 -10.15
CA CYS A 140 0.08 -8.03 -11.52
C CYS A 140 0.12 -9.16 -12.53
N HIS A 141 0.75 -10.30 -12.21
CA HIS A 141 0.72 -11.50 -13.06
C HIS A 141 -0.71 -12.01 -13.27
N SER A 142 -1.53 -12.06 -12.21
CA SER A 142 -2.93 -12.50 -12.31
C SER A 142 -3.78 -11.55 -13.16
N LEU A 143 -3.45 -10.25 -13.12
CA LEU A 143 -4.09 -9.19 -13.92
C LEU A 143 -3.50 -9.07 -15.33
N GLN A 144 -2.42 -9.79 -15.63
CA GLN A 144 -1.65 -9.68 -16.87
C GLN A 144 -1.18 -8.24 -17.17
N CYS A 145 -0.79 -7.51 -16.13
CA CYS A 145 -0.30 -6.13 -16.19
C CYS A 145 1.15 -6.02 -15.69
N ASP A 146 2.04 -6.83 -16.27
CA ASP A 146 3.46 -6.82 -15.91
C ASP A 146 4.07 -5.43 -16.16
N ASN A 147 4.96 -5.00 -15.26
CA ASN A 147 5.59 -3.68 -15.26
C ASN A 147 4.65 -2.49 -14.97
N LEU A 148 3.41 -2.71 -14.55
CA LEU A 148 2.54 -1.63 -14.06
C LEU A 148 3.07 -1.02 -12.75
N LEU A 149 3.62 -1.86 -11.87
CA LEU A 149 4.12 -1.46 -10.55
C LEU A 149 5.61 -1.76 -10.44
N SER A 150 6.36 -0.86 -9.79
CA SER A 150 7.79 -1.05 -9.52
C SER A 150 8.18 -0.50 -8.15
N SER A 151 9.20 -1.07 -7.52
CA SER A 151 9.83 -0.50 -6.32
C SER A 151 10.78 0.65 -6.64
N GLN A 152 11.10 0.85 -7.92
CA GLN A 152 11.98 1.91 -8.41
C GLN A 152 11.21 2.89 -9.29
N PRO A 153 11.61 4.18 -9.30
CA PRO A 153 11.01 5.15 -10.18
C PRO A 153 11.21 4.75 -11.65
N PHE A 154 10.17 4.92 -12.45
CA PHE A 154 10.29 4.80 -13.90
C PHE A 154 11.08 6.00 -14.42
N SER A 155 12.11 5.76 -15.24
CA SER A 155 12.75 6.84 -15.96
C SER A 155 11.69 7.46 -16.86
N SER A 156 11.48 8.78 -16.76
CA SER A 156 10.63 9.51 -17.69
C SER A 156 11.12 9.17 -19.10
N TYR A 157 10.30 8.43 -19.85
CA TYR A 157 10.65 7.88 -21.16
C TYR A 157 11.11 9.02 -22.08
N ARG A 158 12.42 9.24 -22.19
CA ARG A 158 13.01 9.64 -23.48
C ARG A 158 13.02 8.35 -24.29
N GLY A 159 12.20 8.32 -25.33
CA GLY A 159 11.98 7.14 -26.16
C GLY A 159 13.28 6.46 -26.54
N ASN A 160 13.33 5.15 -26.34
CA ASN A 160 14.33 4.33 -27.00
C ASN A 160 13.62 3.30 -27.87
N THR A 161 13.30 3.73 -29.07
CA THR A 161 13.06 2.87 -30.22
C THR A 161 14.40 2.29 -30.65
N HIS A 162 14.73 1.06 -30.26
CA HIS A 162 15.68 0.12 -30.91
C HIS A 162 15.84 -1.10 -29.99
N SER A 163 15.81 -2.37 -30.41
CA SER A 163 15.67 -2.98 -31.74
C SER A 163 15.62 -4.53 -31.58
N PRO A 164 15.41 -5.32 -32.66
CA PRO A 164 15.00 -6.71 -32.62
C PRO A 164 16.12 -7.67 -32.15
N GLU A 165 15.70 -8.72 -31.45
CA GLU A 165 16.53 -9.88 -31.16
C GLU A 165 16.72 -10.71 -32.44
N GLU A 166 17.73 -10.34 -33.24
CA GLU A 166 18.27 -11.19 -34.30
C GLU A 166 19.37 -12.09 -33.69
N SER A 167 19.11 -13.39 -33.76
CA SER A 167 20.06 -14.46 -33.51
C SER A 167 21.16 -14.48 -34.58
N ASP A 168 22.45 -14.37 -34.22
CA ASP A 168 23.50 -15.27 -34.75
C ASP A 168 24.89 -15.12 -34.06
N GLN A 169 25.38 -16.25 -33.57
CA GLN A 169 26.74 -16.81 -33.49
C GLN A 169 28.04 -15.95 -33.54
N ASN A 170 28.92 -16.29 -32.58
CA ASN A 170 30.36 -16.63 -32.72
C ASN A 170 31.52 -15.60 -32.67
N LYS A 171 32.40 -15.91 -31.71
CA LYS A 171 33.88 -15.78 -31.60
C LYS A 171 34.54 -14.52 -30.97
N PRO A 172 35.50 -14.71 -30.03
CA PRO A 172 36.32 -13.65 -29.47
C PRO A 172 37.64 -13.47 -30.24
N GLY A 173 37.84 -12.29 -30.82
CA GLY A 173 39.10 -11.87 -31.45
C GLY A 173 39.82 -10.81 -30.61
N LYS A 174 40.95 -11.17 -30.01
CA LYS A 174 41.90 -10.28 -29.32
C LYS A 174 42.29 -9.07 -30.17
N ARG A 175 42.30 -7.84 -29.61
CA ARG A 175 43.27 -6.80 -30.00
C ARG A 175 43.74 -5.94 -28.83
N LYS A 176 45.07 -5.85 -28.76
CA LYS A 176 45.95 -5.06 -27.89
C LYS A 176 45.92 -3.60 -28.35
N CYS A 177 45.96 -2.64 -27.44
CA CYS A 177 46.26 -1.25 -27.79
C CYS A 177 47.56 -0.80 -27.13
N LYS A 178 48.20 0.12 -27.85
CA LYS A 178 49.61 0.49 -27.88
C LYS A 178 49.92 1.63 -26.93
#